data_AF-A0A2A5IZP8-F1
#
_entry.id   AF-A0A2A5IZP8-F1
#
_cell.length_a   1.000
_cell.length_b   1.000
_cell.length_c   1.000
_cell.angle_alpha   90.00
_cell.angle_beta   90.00
_cell.angle_gamma   90.00
#
_symmetry.space_group_name_H-M   'P 1'
#
loop_
_entity.id
_entity.type
_entity.pdbx_description
1 polymer ?
#
loop_
_entity_poly.entity_id
_entity_poly.type
_entity_poly.pdbx_seq_one_letter_code
_entity_poly.pdbx_strand_id
1 'polypeptide(L)'
;MKRKITYDQTIDIGYIYITPSTENVSIKETIELDVNECINVDIDQENRVAGLELFAEEAEVLRHTPVYEDEYSLRLTDQDVLSTYHLSGVEFHFSKPDHQGLIGFKLVDPLK
;
A
#
# COMPACT_ATOMS: atom_id res chain seq x y z
N MET A 1 0.06 -2.02 -16.98
CA MET A 1 -1.11 -2.77 -16.50
C MET A 1 -1.58 -2.12 -15.22
N LYS A 2 -2.88 -2.15 -14.91
CA LYS A 2 -3.40 -1.65 -13.63
C LYS A 2 -3.12 -2.67 -12.53
N ARG A 3 -2.79 -2.19 -11.34
CA ARG A 3 -2.72 -2.99 -10.11
C ARG A 3 -4.09 -3.48 -9.74
N LYS A 4 -4.09 -4.61 -9.05
CA LYS A 4 -5.29 -5.12 -8.41
C LYS A 4 -5.46 -4.48 -7.04
N ILE A 5 -6.68 -4.04 -6.80
CA ILE A 5 -7.13 -3.54 -5.51
C ILE A 5 -8.42 -4.29 -5.22
N THR A 6 -8.52 -4.89 -4.05
CA THR A 6 -9.70 -5.64 -3.61
C THR A 6 -10.13 -5.18 -2.23
N TYR A 7 -11.39 -5.37 -1.90
CA TYR A 7 -11.93 -5.02 -0.59
C TYR A 7 -12.96 -6.07 -0.18
N ASP A 8 -12.72 -6.72 0.97
CA ASP A 8 -13.61 -7.71 1.55
C ASP A 8 -14.57 -7.03 2.53
N GLN A 9 -15.83 -6.91 2.12
CA GLN A 9 -16.88 -6.28 2.92
C GLN A 9 -17.27 -7.07 4.17
N THR A 10 -16.93 -8.36 4.23
CA THR A 10 -17.31 -9.25 5.33
C THR A 10 -16.46 -9.01 6.57
N ILE A 11 -15.17 -8.74 6.35
CA ILE A 11 -14.16 -8.57 7.39
C ILE A 11 -13.59 -7.14 7.43
N ASP A 12 -14.04 -6.27 6.52
CA ASP A 12 -13.66 -4.85 6.41
C ASP A 12 -12.14 -4.65 6.23
N ILE A 13 -11.59 -5.38 5.24
CA ILE A 13 -10.16 -5.35 4.90
C ILE A 13 -10.01 -5.06 3.42
N GLY A 14 -9.15 -4.09 3.10
CA GLY A 14 -8.74 -3.79 1.75
C GLY A 14 -7.35 -4.32 1.44
N TYR A 15 -7.12 -4.72 0.19
CA TYR A 15 -5.84 -5.25 -0.27
C TYR A 15 -5.37 -4.47 -1.49
N ILE A 16 -4.09 -4.11 -1.50
CA ILE A 16 -3.42 -3.50 -2.65
C ILE A 16 -2.23 -4.38 -3.03
N TYR A 17 -2.19 -4.85 -4.27
CA TYR A 17 -1.01 -5.53 -4.81
C TYR A 17 -0.04 -4.49 -5.37
N ILE A 18 1.20 -4.45 -4.86
CA ILE A 18 2.18 -3.40 -5.15
C ILE A 18 2.59 -3.35 -6.61
N THR A 19 2.61 -4.49 -7.31
CA THR A 19 2.70 -4.55 -8.77
C THR A 19 1.79 -5.66 -9.30
N PRO A 20 1.41 -5.64 -10.60
CA PRO A 20 0.61 -6.72 -11.17
C PRO A 20 1.25 -8.12 -11.04
N SER A 21 2.58 -8.19 -10.98
CA SER A 21 3.28 -9.48 -10.81
C SER A 21 3.23 -10.02 -9.39
N THR A 22 2.94 -9.19 -8.38
CA THR A 22 2.94 -9.64 -6.97
C THR A 22 1.72 -10.47 -6.59
N GLU A 23 0.67 -10.53 -7.42
CA GLU A 23 -0.53 -11.34 -7.14
C GLU A 23 -0.26 -12.83 -6.94
N ASN A 24 0.78 -13.38 -7.57
CA ASN A 24 1.12 -14.80 -7.52
C ASN A 24 2.43 -15.07 -6.76
N VAL A 25 2.95 -14.06 -6.06
CA VAL A 25 4.19 -14.18 -5.29
C VAL A 25 3.92 -14.88 -3.96
N SER A 26 4.85 -15.73 -3.53
CA SER A 26 4.79 -16.35 -2.21
C SER A 26 5.18 -15.34 -1.14
N ILE A 27 4.26 -15.08 -0.21
CA ILE A 27 4.51 -14.24 0.96
C ILE A 27 5.36 -14.99 1.97
N LYS A 28 6.42 -14.35 2.46
CA LYS A 28 7.28 -14.84 3.54
C LYS A 28 6.67 -14.53 4.89
N GLU A 29 6.24 -13.30 5.08
CA GLU A 29 5.63 -12.81 6.30
C GLU A 29 4.77 -11.58 6.01
N THR A 30 3.82 -11.32 6.89
CA THR A 30 3.02 -10.10 6.92
C THR A 30 3.34 -9.39 8.23
N ILE A 31 3.72 -8.12 8.13
CA ILE A 31 4.14 -7.30 9.29
C ILE A 31 3.27 -6.06 9.40
N GLU A 32 3.02 -5.59 10.62
CA GLU A 32 2.42 -4.27 10.84
C GLU A 32 3.39 -3.17 10.43
N LEU A 33 2.90 -2.10 9.82
CA LEU A 33 3.71 -0.94 9.48
C LEU A 33 4.03 -0.14 10.75
N ASP A 34 5.32 0.01 11.08
CA ASP A 34 5.79 0.62 12.34
C ASP A 34 5.18 1.99 12.68
N VAL A 35 4.70 2.74 11.68
CA VAL A 35 4.14 4.09 11.84
C VAL A 35 2.61 4.14 11.75
N ASN A 36 1.95 3.04 11.37
CA ASN A 36 0.51 2.99 11.20
C ASN A 36 -0.04 1.56 11.40
N GLU A 37 -0.65 1.32 12.55
CA GLU A 37 -1.22 0.02 12.94
C GLU A 37 -2.39 -0.45 12.06
N CYS A 38 -2.98 0.45 11.26
CA CYS A 38 -4.05 0.12 10.32
C CYS A 38 -3.53 -0.36 8.96
N ILE A 39 -2.22 -0.57 8.82
CA ILE A 39 -1.58 -1.03 7.60
C ILE A 39 -0.67 -2.21 7.93
N ASN A 40 -0.98 -3.36 7.33
CA ASN A 40 -0.03 -4.46 7.25
C ASN A 40 0.65 -4.47 5.88
N VAL A 41 1.89 -4.94 5.86
CA VAL A 41 2.72 -5.06 4.67
C VAL A 41 3.08 -6.52 4.46
N ASP A 42 2.75 -7.04 3.29
CA ASP A 42 3.17 -8.37 2.86
C ASP A 42 4.59 -8.30 2.31
N ILE A 43 5.48 -9.10 2.88
CA ILE A 43 6.88 -9.21 2.49
C ILE A 43 7.09 -10.53 1.77
N ASP A 44 7.64 -10.49 0.56
CA ASP A 44 7.92 -11.70 -0.22
C ASP A 44 9.20 -12.43 0.22
N GLN A 45 9.48 -13.58 -0.41
CA GLN A 45 10.68 -14.38 -0.17
C GLN A 45 12.00 -13.64 -0.47
N GLU A 46 11.95 -12.54 -1.23
CA GLU A 46 13.10 -11.69 -1.58
C GLU A 46 13.20 -10.47 -0.65
N ASN A 47 12.36 -10.38 0.38
CA ASN A 47 12.22 -9.27 1.33
C ASN A 47 11.74 -7.94 0.69
N ARG A 48 10.95 -8.04 -0.38
CA ARG A 48 10.30 -6.89 -1.02
C ARG A 48 8.85 -6.76 -0.55
N VAL A 49 8.33 -5.54 -0.59
CA VAL A 49 6.92 -5.26 -0.36
C VAL A 49 6.11 -5.81 -1.55
N ALA A 50 5.29 -6.83 -1.32
CA ALA A 50 4.45 -7.46 -2.33
C ALA A 50 3.02 -6.92 -2.34
N GLY A 51 2.51 -6.55 -1.16
CA GLY A 51 1.14 -6.14 -0.97
C GLY A 51 0.95 -5.32 0.30
N LEU A 52 -0.23 -4.72 0.41
CA LEU A 52 -0.71 -4.04 1.61
C LEU A 52 -2.07 -4.62 2.00
N GLU A 53 -2.28 -4.82 3.29
CA GLU A 53 -3.61 -5.03 3.89
C GLU A 53 -3.96 -3.77 4.68
N LEU A 54 -5.10 -3.15 4.37
CA LEU A 54 -5.59 -1.94 5.01
C LEU A 54 -6.82 -2.28 5.85
N PHE A 55 -6.87 -1.72 7.05
CA PHE A 55 -7.94 -1.91 8.03
C PHE A 55 -8.54 -0.57 8.42
N ALA A 56 -9.76 -0.61 8.99
CA ALA A 56 -10.39 0.55 9.62
C ALA A 56 -10.35 1.82 8.74
N GLU A 57 -9.89 2.95 9.28
CA GLU A 57 -9.85 4.23 8.57
C GLU A 57 -9.00 4.20 7.29
N GLU A 58 -7.97 3.35 7.22
CA GLU A 58 -7.12 3.23 6.03
C GLU A 58 -7.78 2.40 4.93
N ALA A 59 -8.69 1.48 5.27
CA ALA A 59 -9.43 0.71 4.28
C ALA A 59 -10.48 1.55 3.53
N GLU A 60 -11.01 2.61 4.18
CA GLU A 60 -12.04 3.49 3.62
C GLU A 60 -11.60 4.16 2.32
N VAL A 61 -10.30 4.44 2.17
CA VAL A 61 -9.76 5.06 0.95
C VAL A 61 -10.01 4.19 -0.29
N LEU A 62 -10.10 2.86 -0.13
CA LEU A 62 -10.29 1.89 -1.21
C LEU A 62 -11.73 1.77 -1.70
N ARG A 63 -12.69 2.44 -1.03
CA ARG A 63 -14.05 2.59 -1.56
C ARG A 63 -14.10 3.51 -2.78
N HIS A 64 -13.02 4.24 -3.06
CA HIS A 64 -12.91 5.19 -4.15
C HIS A 64 -11.95 4.69 -5.25
N THR A 65 -12.19 5.12 -6.49
CA THR A 65 -11.27 4.84 -7.59
C THR A 65 -9.96 5.61 -7.37
N PRO A 66 -8.78 4.99 -7.54
CA PRO A 66 -7.51 5.70 -7.48
C PRO A 66 -7.46 6.89 -8.43
N VAL A 67 -6.90 8.00 -7.97
CA VAL A 67 -6.77 9.23 -8.78
C VAL A 67 -5.64 9.15 -9.80
N TYR A 68 -4.61 8.34 -9.53
CA TYR A 68 -3.47 8.17 -10.43
C TYR A 68 -2.79 6.81 -10.23
N GLU A 69 -2.30 6.25 -11.33
CA GLU A 69 -1.49 5.04 -11.33
C GLU A 69 -0.53 5.03 -12.53
N ASP A 70 0.73 4.68 -12.30
CA ASP A 70 1.70 4.32 -13.33
C ASP A 70 2.47 3.04 -12.95
N GLU A 71 3.57 2.72 -13.63
CA GLU A 71 4.36 1.52 -13.32
C GLU A 71 4.94 1.53 -11.90
N TYR A 72 5.25 2.70 -11.35
CA TYR A 72 6.00 2.85 -10.10
C TYR A 72 5.20 3.46 -8.96
N SER A 73 4.01 3.98 -9.22
CA SER A 73 3.28 4.78 -8.24
C SER A 73 1.79 4.48 -8.30
N LEU A 74 1.16 4.54 -7.12
CA LEU A 74 -0.28 4.53 -6.95
C LEU A 74 -0.67 5.71 -6.08
N ARG A 75 -1.71 6.44 -6.48
CA ARG A 75 -2.30 7.51 -5.71
C ARG A 75 -3.80 7.29 -5.59
N LEU A 76 -4.26 7.14 -4.35
CA LEU A 76 -5.64 6.86 -3.96
C LEU A 76 -6.44 8.16 -3.82
N THR A 77 -5.81 9.25 -3.37
CA THR A 77 -6.45 10.57 -3.17
C THR A 77 -5.61 11.73 -3.72
N ASP A 78 -6.24 12.87 -4.02
CA ASP A 78 -5.57 14.09 -4.48
C ASP A 78 -5.04 14.98 -3.35
N GLN A 79 -5.11 14.52 -2.09
CA GLN A 79 -4.64 15.24 -0.90
C GLN A 79 -3.12 15.49 -0.93
N ASP A 80 -2.69 16.53 -0.24
CA ASP A 80 -1.26 16.85 -0.08
C ASP A 80 -0.55 15.82 0.80
N VAL A 81 0.68 15.46 0.42
CA VAL A 81 1.54 14.57 1.20
C VAL A 81 2.14 15.36 2.36
N LEU A 82 1.77 15.01 3.59
CA LEU A 82 2.25 15.66 4.80
C LEU A 82 3.31 14.84 5.56
N SER A 83 3.35 13.52 5.35
CA SER A 83 4.43 12.67 5.84
C SER A 83 4.69 11.49 4.91
N THR A 84 5.88 10.91 5.01
CA THR A 84 6.28 9.72 4.25
C THR A 84 6.94 8.68 5.14
N TYR A 85 6.92 7.42 4.70
CA TYR A 85 7.62 6.32 5.36
C TYR A 85 8.24 5.38 4.32
N HIS A 86 9.46 4.91 4.57
CA HIS A 86 10.20 4.06 3.64
C HIS A 86 10.35 2.65 4.19
N LEU A 87 9.98 1.65 3.40
CA LEU A 87 10.16 0.24 3.73
C LEU A 87 10.47 -0.55 2.45
N SER A 88 11.57 -1.31 2.46
CA SER A 88 11.93 -2.27 1.41
C SER A 88 11.72 -1.78 -0.03
N GLY A 89 12.19 -0.56 -0.33
CA GLY A 89 12.11 0.03 -1.68
C GLY A 89 10.80 0.72 -2.03
N VAL A 90 9.87 0.84 -1.08
CA VAL A 90 8.60 1.56 -1.22
C VAL A 90 8.59 2.78 -0.30
N GLU A 91 8.21 3.94 -0.84
CA GLU A 91 7.88 5.15 -0.10
C GLU A 91 6.36 5.29 -0.01
N PHE A 92 5.81 5.16 1.19
CA PHE A 92 4.39 5.41 1.48
C PHE A 92 4.15 6.90 1.73
N HIS A 93 3.02 7.41 1.26
CA HIS A 93 2.62 8.81 1.38
C HIS A 93 1.35 8.93 2.21
N PHE A 94 1.33 9.86 3.16
CA PHE A 94 0.21 10.06 4.08
C PHE A 94 -0.24 11.52 4.09
N SER A 95 -1.54 11.72 4.31
CA SER A 95 -2.19 13.04 4.32
C SER A 95 -2.13 13.72 5.67
N LYS A 96 -1.61 13.05 6.70
CA LYS A 96 -1.38 13.63 8.03
C LYS A 96 0.09 13.53 8.46
N PRO A 97 0.56 14.44 9.34
CA PRO A 97 1.96 14.43 9.81
C PRO A 97 2.36 13.22 10.65
N ASP A 98 1.38 12.49 11.20
CA ASP A 98 1.51 11.32 12.07
C ASP A 98 1.30 9.99 11.33
N HIS A 99 1.57 9.98 10.02
CA HIS A 99 1.51 8.79 9.16
C HIS A 99 0.14 8.12 9.06
N GLN A 100 -0.92 8.89 9.30
CA GLN A 100 -2.32 8.49 9.12
C GLN A 100 -2.88 9.06 7.81
N GLY A 101 -3.88 8.40 7.23
CA GLY A 101 -4.53 8.76 5.97
C GLY A 101 -3.66 8.47 4.76
N LEU A 102 -3.52 7.20 4.40
CA LEU A 102 -2.76 6.71 3.25
C LEU A 102 -3.24 7.37 1.95
N ILE A 103 -2.35 8.10 1.32
CA ILE A 103 -2.55 8.69 -0.01
C ILE A 103 -2.15 7.71 -1.10
N GLY A 104 -1.16 6.85 -0.83
CA GLY A 104 -0.62 5.91 -1.81
C GLY A 104 0.85 5.64 -1.57
N PHE A 105 1.56 5.29 -2.63
CA PHE A 105 2.98 4.96 -2.55
C PHE A 105 3.73 5.19 -3.87
N LYS A 106 5.05 5.19 -3.75
CA LYS A 106 6.01 5.18 -4.87
C LYS A 106 7.09 4.12 -4.66
N LEU A 107 7.42 3.39 -5.71
CA LEU A 107 8.58 2.50 -5.77
C LEU A 107 9.84 3.35 -5.97
N VAL A 108 10.73 3.36 -4.98
CA VAL A 108 11.98 4.12 -5.00
C VAL A 108 13.20 3.26 -5.37
N ASP A 109 13.12 1.95 -5.16
CA ASP A 109 14.12 0.97 -5.61
C ASP A 109 13.41 -0.25 -6.23
N PRO A 110 12.87 -0.12 -7.47
CA PRO A 110 11.94 -1.10 -8.02
C PRO A 110 12.58 -2.44 -8.42
N LEU A 111 13.90 -2.60 -8.36
CA LEU A 111 14.61 -3.77 -8.90
C LEU A 111 15.91 -4.05 -8.13
N LYS A 112 15.83 -4.93 -7.12
CA LYS A 112 16.90 -5.88 -6.85
C LYS A 112 16.45 -7.28 -7.22
#